data_AF-A0A7J4BU21-F1
#
_entry.id   AF-A0A7J4BU21-F1
#
_cell.length_a   1.000
_cell.length_b   1.000
_cell.length_c   1.000
_cell.angle_alpha   90.00
_cell.angle_beta   90.00
_cell.angle_gamma   90.00
#
_symmetry.space_group_name_H-M   'P 1'
#
loop_
_entity.id
_entity.type
_entity.pdbx_description
1 polymer ?
#
loop_
_entity_poly.entity_id
_entity_poly.type
_entity_poly.pdbx_seq_one_letter_code
_entity_poly.pdbx_strand_id
1 'polypeptide(L)'
;MTIAFFSTVVIAHGEGEDTGSWRDALGGLDVMVSASFLHSIGAILLVGGLLQLYTLLRKEDNEDLPNSLTNRLIYSGLILNLIGGIVRLFEPGHPSLNATFEDRWVTVMLLKHVFVIILCVASVYATRDSRELSSRLLATRTSLAAVIVIGVLGALAGVIGPV
;
A
#
# COMPACT_ATOMS: atom_id res chain seq x y z
N MET A 1 20.00 -18.96 11.41
CA MET A 1 19.51 -18.13 10.30
C MET A 1 18.38 -17.29 10.86
N THR A 2 18.72 -16.08 11.30
CA THR A 2 17.99 -15.36 12.35
C THR A 2 17.02 -14.37 11.72
N ILE A 3 15.74 -14.52 12.04
CA ILE A 3 14.66 -13.60 11.66
C ILE A 3 14.84 -12.34 12.52
N ALA A 4 15.24 -11.23 11.89
CA ALA A 4 15.28 -9.93 12.54
C ALA A 4 13.84 -9.39 12.66
N PHE A 5 13.36 -9.34 13.90
CA PHE A 5 12.18 -8.61 14.33
C PHE A 5 12.32 -7.12 13.96
N PHE A 6 11.48 -6.62 13.06
CA PHE A 6 11.24 -5.18 12.84
C PHE A 6 10.43 -4.55 14.00
N SER A 7 10.90 -4.75 15.23
CA SER A 7 10.29 -4.19 16.44
C SER A 7 11.43 -3.64 17.29
N THR A 8 11.71 -2.33 17.19
CA THR A 8 12.33 -1.48 18.24
C THR A 8 12.81 -0.10 17.77
N VAL A 9 12.75 0.26 16.49
CA VAL A 9 13.21 1.60 16.03
C VAL A 9 12.04 2.45 15.52
N VAL A 10 11.09 2.73 16.40
CA VAL A 10 10.43 4.05 16.42
C VAL A 10 11.04 4.74 17.63
N ILE A 11 12.24 5.28 17.42
CA ILE A 11 12.96 6.06 18.43
C ILE A 11 12.21 7.39 18.56
N ALA A 12 11.68 7.61 19.76
CA ALA A 12 11.37 8.93 20.25
C ALA A 12 12.69 9.74 20.32
N HIS A 13 12.89 10.68 19.40
CA HIS A 13 13.89 11.75 19.49
C HIS A 13 13.26 12.99 18.83
N GLY A 14 13.04 14.14 19.47
CA GLY A 14 13.62 14.65 20.70
C GLY A 14 15.04 15.18 20.44
N GLU A 15 15.13 16.36 19.84
CA GLU A 15 16.30 17.26 19.79
C GLU A 15 17.63 16.65 19.30
N GLY A 16 17.95 16.92 18.03
CA GLY A 16 19.27 16.64 17.46
C GLY A 16 19.32 17.13 16.02
N GLU A 17 20.01 18.25 15.83
CA GLU A 17 20.31 18.86 14.54
C GLU A 17 21.01 17.86 13.60
N ASP A 18 20.29 17.36 12.59
CA ASP A 18 20.87 17.01 11.28
C ASP A 18 19.78 16.97 10.20
N THR A 19 19.19 18.14 9.92
CA THR A 19 18.14 18.32 8.92
C THR A 19 18.77 18.67 7.57
N GLY A 20 19.31 17.71 6.82
CA GLY A 20 20.10 18.10 5.63
C GLY A 20 20.17 17.18 4.42
N SER A 21 19.43 16.08 4.31
CA SER A 21 19.58 15.21 3.11
C SER A 21 18.28 14.76 2.47
N TRP A 22 17.31 14.23 3.22
CA TRP A 22 16.03 13.82 2.65
C TRP A 22 15.00 14.95 2.58
N ARG A 23 15.03 15.85 3.57
CA ARG A 23 14.15 17.03 3.60
C ARG A 23 14.56 18.10 2.60
N ASP A 24 15.82 18.15 2.17
CA ASP A 24 16.30 19.07 1.13
C ASP A 24 16.15 18.48 -0.28
N ALA A 25 16.35 17.17 -0.45
CA ALA A 25 16.08 16.49 -1.73
C ALA A 25 14.59 16.43 -2.08
N LEU A 26 13.71 16.35 -1.07
CA LEU A 26 12.26 16.50 -1.19
C LEU A 26 11.80 17.95 -0.91
N GLY A 27 12.71 18.85 -0.52
CA GLY A 27 12.42 20.16 0.09
C GLY A 27 11.85 21.22 -0.84
N GLY A 28 11.76 20.93 -2.14
CA GLY A 28 11.02 21.75 -3.09
C GLY A 28 9.55 21.35 -3.23
N LEU A 29 9.14 20.19 -2.72
CA LEU A 29 7.81 19.61 -2.96
C LEU A 29 7.21 19.16 -1.62
N ASP A 30 6.10 19.78 -1.25
CA ASP A 30 5.38 19.48 0.00
C ASP A 30 5.25 17.95 0.23
N VAL A 31 5.61 17.50 1.44
CA VAL A 31 5.61 16.08 1.86
C VAL A 31 4.25 15.45 1.58
N MET A 32 3.18 16.20 1.81
CA MET A 32 1.81 15.78 1.54
C MET A 32 1.54 15.57 0.05
N VAL A 33 2.08 16.46 -0.80
CA VAL A 33 1.93 16.38 -2.27
C VAL A 33 2.73 15.19 -2.81
N SER A 34 3.95 14.99 -2.32
CA SER A 34 4.81 13.85 -2.69
C SER A 34 4.15 12.52 -2.30
N ALA A 35 3.63 12.41 -1.07
CA ALA A 35 2.93 11.22 -0.60
C ALA A 35 1.70 10.92 -1.44
N SER A 36 0.89 11.95 -1.73
CA SER A 36 -0.34 11.80 -2.53
C SER A 36 -0.04 11.39 -3.97
N PHE A 37 1.03 11.92 -4.56
CA PHE A 37 1.49 11.54 -5.90
C PHE A 37 1.94 10.08 -5.95
N LEU A 38 2.81 9.66 -5.03
CA LEU A 38 3.31 8.27 -4.95
C LEU A 38 2.18 7.27 -4.70
N HIS A 39 1.24 7.61 -3.82
CA HIS A 39 0.06 6.78 -3.54
C HIS A 39 -0.83 6.64 -4.77
N SER A 40 -1.04 7.74 -5.52
CA SER A 40 -1.89 7.73 -6.72
C SER A 40 -1.29 6.94 -7.87
N ILE A 41 -0.01 7.16 -8.18
CA ILE A 41 0.69 6.39 -9.23
C ILE A 41 0.80 4.92 -8.81
N GLY A 42 1.14 4.65 -7.56
CA GLY A 42 1.21 3.30 -7.02
C GLY A 42 -0.11 2.55 -7.19
N ALA A 43 -1.24 3.19 -6.87
CA ALA A 43 -2.57 2.63 -7.07
C ALA A 43 -2.89 2.35 -8.54
N ILE A 44 -2.58 3.26 -9.46
CA ILE A 44 -2.81 3.08 -10.90
C ILE A 44 -2.02 1.89 -11.45
N LEU A 45 -0.73 1.80 -11.14
CA LEU A 45 0.12 0.69 -11.58
C LEU A 45 -0.34 -0.65 -10.99
N LEU A 46 -0.72 -0.66 -9.71
CA LEU A 46 -1.20 -1.86 -9.04
C LEU A 46 -2.53 -2.35 -9.65
N VAL A 47 -3.50 -1.47 -9.84
CA VAL A 47 -4.80 -1.82 -10.43
C VAL A 47 -4.62 -2.26 -11.89
N GLY A 48 -3.84 -1.53 -12.68
CA GLY A 48 -3.54 -1.90 -14.07
C GLY A 48 -2.88 -3.28 -14.16
N GLY A 49 -1.88 -3.55 -13.31
CA GLY A 49 -1.22 -4.84 -13.22
C GLY A 49 -2.16 -5.97 -12.79
N LEU A 50 -3.02 -5.75 -11.79
CA LEU A 50 -3.99 -6.76 -11.33
C LEU A 50 -5.06 -7.06 -12.39
N LEU A 51 -5.55 -6.05 -13.12
CA LEU A 51 -6.50 -6.26 -14.22
C LEU A 51 -5.84 -7.02 -15.37
N GLN A 52 -4.62 -6.65 -15.75
CA GLN A 52 -3.86 -7.38 -16.76
C GLN A 52 -3.64 -8.83 -16.33
N LEU A 53 -3.20 -9.07 -15.09
CA LEU A 53 -3.04 -10.42 -14.54
C LEU A 53 -4.35 -11.21 -14.60
N TYR A 54 -5.47 -10.60 -14.22
CA TYR A 54 -6.77 -11.25 -14.28
C TYR A 54 -7.15 -11.69 -15.70
N THR A 55 -6.93 -10.81 -16.69
CA THR A 55 -7.22 -11.13 -18.10
C THR A 55 -6.32 -12.23 -18.63
N LEU A 56 -5.04 -12.22 -18.26
CA LEU A 56 -4.07 -13.23 -18.67
C LEU A 56 -4.37 -14.60 -18.05
N LEU A 57 -4.68 -14.66 -16.75
CA LEU A 57 -5.06 -15.91 -16.06
C LEU A 57 -6.37 -16.51 -16.60
N ARG A 58 -7.19 -15.73 -17.30
CA ARG A 58 -8.44 -16.21 -17.88
C ARG A 58 -8.30 -16.69 -19.34
N LYS A 59 -7.20 -16.33 -20.03
CA LYS A 59 -6.93 -16.84 -21.37
C LYS A 59 -6.45 -18.29 -21.26
N GLU A 60 -7.10 -19.19 -22.00
CA GLU A 60 -6.80 -20.63 -22.02
C GLU A 60 -5.43 -20.95 -22.65
N ASP A 61 -4.89 -20.05 -23.48
CA ASP A 61 -3.59 -20.21 -24.14
C ASP A 61 -2.43 -19.82 -23.20
N ASN A 62 -2.02 -20.79 -22.38
CA ASN A 62 -0.96 -20.68 -21.38
C ASN A 62 0.48 -20.74 -21.96
N GLU A 63 0.69 -20.49 -23.25
CA GLU A 63 2.00 -20.77 -23.86
C GLU A 63 3.05 -19.68 -23.69
N ASP A 64 2.69 -18.44 -23.38
CA ASP A 64 3.68 -17.43 -22.96
C ASP A 64 2.94 -16.25 -22.36
N LEU A 65 2.62 -16.30 -21.06
CA LEU A 65 2.30 -15.08 -20.35
C LEU A 65 3.61 -14.30 -20.20
N PRO A 66 3.78 -13.10 -20.77
CA PRO A 66 4.84 -12.17 -20.36
C PRO A 66 4.50 -11.64 -18.96
N ASN A 67 4.55 -12.54 -17.98
CA ASN A 67 4.20 -12.30 -16.59
C ASN A 67 5.20 -11.33 -15.94
N SER A 68 6.35 -11.12 -16.58
CA SER A 68 7.40 -10.21 -16.11
C SER A 68 6.93 -8.76 -16.07
N LEU A 69 6.21 -8.26 -17.08
CA LEU A 69 5.72 -6.88 -17.09
C LEU A 69 4.57 -6.69 -16.09
N THR A 70 3.59 -7.60 -16.11
CA THR A 70 2.45 -7.59 -15.18
C THR A 70 2.91 -7.63 -13.72
N ASN A 71 3.85 -8.53 -13.39
CA ASN A 71 4.41 -8.61 -12.04
C ASN A 71 5.17 -7.34 -11.68
N ARG A 72 5.96 -6.77 -12.60
CA ARG A 72 6.65 -5.49 -12.36
C ARG A 72 5.66 -4.36 -12.07
N LEU A 73 4.54 -4.28 -12.78
CA LEU A 73 3.50 -3.28 -12.49
C LEU A 73 2.92 -3.46 -11.08
N ILE A 74 2.60 -4.70 -10.70
CA ILE A 74 2.07 -5.03 -9.38
C ILE A 74 3.08 -4.67 -8.28
N TYR A 75 4.34 -5.09 -8.40
CA TYR A 75 5.38 -4.81 -7.41
C TYR A 75 5.73 -3.33 -7.34
N SER A 76 5.91 -2.65 -8.48
CA SER A 76 6.14 -1.20 -8.51
C SER A 76 4.97 -0.45 -7.90
N GLY A 77 3.74 -0.86 -8.21
CA GLY A 77 2.53 -0.31 -7.62
C GLY A 77 2.52 -0.43 -6.09
N LEU A 78 2.77 -1.64 -5.56
CA LEU A 78 2.88 -1.88 -4.12
C LEU A 78 3.98 -1.06 -3.46
N ILE A 79 5.17 -1.00 -4.06
CA ILE A 79 6.32 -0.27 -3.52
C ILE A 79 6.02 1.22 -3.44
N LEU A 80 5.53 1.82 -4.53
CA LEU A 80 5.19 3.25 -4.54
C LEU A 80 4.07 3.57 -3.53
N ASN A 81 3.08 2.69 -3.42
CA ASN A 81 1.97 2.88 -2.48
C ASN A 81 2.44 2.79 -1.02
N LEU A 82 3.39 1.88 -0.73
CA LEU A 82 4.01 1.72 0.58
C LEU A 82 4.92 2.91 0.92
N ILE A 83 5.76 3.37 -0.02
CA ILE A 83 6.59 4.56 0.17
C ILE A 83 5.68 5.77 0.42
N GLY A 84 4.64 5.97 -0.39
CA GLY A 84 3.65 7.04 -0.16
C GLY A 84 3.02 6.96 1.23
N GLY A 85 2.67 5.76 1.70
CA GLY A 85 2.16 5.54 3.06
C GLY A 85 3.18 5.84 4.15
N ILE A 86 4.44 5.43 3.98
CA ILE A 86 5.53 5.72 4.93
C ILE A 86 5.79 7.22 5.01
N VAL A 87 5.79 7.93 3.89
CA VAL A 87 5.98 9.38 3.86
C VAL A 87 4.91 10.10 4.70
N ARG A 88 3.66 9.59 4.73
CA ARG A 88 2.59 10.13 5.57
C ARG A 88 2.81 9.95 7.07
N LEU A 89 3.64 8.99 7.50
CA LEU A 89 3.98 8.85 8.93
C LEU A 89 4.77 10.05 9.47
N PHE A 90 5.37 10.84 8.58
CA PHE A 90 6.10 12.05 8.90
C PHE A 90 5.23 13.32 8.80
N GLU A 91 3.93 13.21 8.48
CA GLU A 91 3.00 14.34 8.51
C GLU A 91 2.74 14.77 9.97
N PRO A 92 2.81 16.08 10.29
CA PRO A 92 2.54 16.57 11.63
C PRO A 92 1.08 16.33 12.02
N GLY A 93 0.85 15.79 13.23
CA GLY A 93 -0.49 15.51 13.76
C GLY A 93 -0.94 14.05 13.68
N HIS A 94 -0.02 13.10 13.43
CA HIS A 94 -0.37 11.68 13.36
C HIS A 94 -0.84 11.14 14.73
N PRO A 95 -2.07 10.60 14.86
CA PRO A 95 -2.60 10.15 16.13
C PRO A 95 -1.89 8.89 16.64
N SER A 96 -1.81 8.76 17.97
CA SER A 96 -1.21 7.62 18.62
C SER A 96 -2.10 6.37 18.55
N LEU A 97 -1.49 5.19 18.44
CA LEU A 97 -2.21 3.89 18.43
C LEU A 97 -2.99 3.60 19.72
N ASN A 98 -2.77 4.37 20.79
CA ASN A 98 -3.49 4.19 22.05
C ASN A 98 -4.88 4.85 22.03
N ALA A 99 -5.14 5.79 21.11
CA ALA A 99 -6.45 6.44 20.92
C ALA A 99 -7.39 5.66 19.99
N THR A 100 -7.01 4.44 19.58
CA THR A 100 -7.63 3.66 18.49
C THR A 100 -9.11 3.32 18.69
N PHE A 101 -9.61 3.38 19.93
CA PHE A 101 -11.01 3.08 20.25
C PHE A 101 -11.83 4.30 20.68
N GLU A 102 -11.19 5.46 20.82
CA GLU A 102 -11.88 6.70 21.23
C GLU A 102 -12.37 7.49 20.01
N ASP A 103 -11.66 7.39 18.89
CA ASP A 103 -11.97 8.12 17.67
C ASP A 103 -12.45 7.19 16.54
N ARG A 104 -13.62 7.54 15.98
CA ARG A 104 -14.21 6.88 14.81
C ARG A 104 -13.31 7.01 13.59
N TRP A 105 -12.64 8.14 13.42
CA TRP A 105 -11.69 8.37 12.34
C TRP A 105 -10.51 7.39 12.43
N VAL A 106 -9.93 7.22 13.63
CA VAL A 106 -8.82 6.29 13.85
C VAL A 106 -9.27 4.84 13.60
N THR A 107 -10.49 4.49 14.02
CA THR A 107 -11.07 3.15 13.75
C THR A 107 -11.20 2.87 12.25
N VAL A 108 -11.73 3.83 11.47
CA VAL A 108 -11.86 3.69 10.02
C VAL A 108 -10.49 3.61 9.34
N MET A 109 -9.51 4.40 9.80
CA MET A 109 -8.14 4.33 9.32
C MET A 109 -7.49 2.99 9.64
N LEU A 110 -7.69 2.42 10.82
CA LEU A 110 -7.18 1.09 11.17
C LEU A 110 -7.77 0.02 10.26
N LEU A 111 -9.10 0.04 10.06
CA LEU A 111 -9.78 -0.90 9.18
C LEU A 111 -9.24 -0.80 7.74
N LYS A 112 -9.00 0.41 7.25
CA LYS A 112 -8.37 0.63 5.94
C LYS A 112 -7.01 -0.07 5.87
N HIS A 113 -6.17 0.03 6.90
CA HIS A 113 -4.85 -0.61 6.93
C HIS A 113 -4.94 -2.15 6.94
N VAL A 114 -5.95 -2.73 7.59
CA VAL A 114 -6.20 -4.18 7.51
C VAL A 114 -6.43 -4.60 6.06
N PHE A 115 -7.25 -3.86 5.32
CA PHE A 115 -7.47 -4.13 3.89
C PHE A 115 -6.22 -3.88 3.04
N VAL A 116 -5.36 -2.92 3.40
CA VAL A 116 -4.05 -2.73 2.74
C VAL A 116 -3.17 -3.97 2.93
N ILE A 117 -3.15 -4.57 4.12
CA ILE A 117 -2.40 -5.82 4.36
C ILE A 117 -2.97 -6.96 3.51
N ILE A 118 -4.30 -7.11 3.46
CA ILE A 118 -4.97 -8.11 2.61
C ILE A 118 -4.59 -7.90 1.14
N LEU A 119 -4.64 -6.65 0.65
CA LEU A 119 -4.26 -6.28 -0.70
C LEU A 119 -2.81 -6.69 -1.01
N CYS A 120 -1.86 -6.35 -0.13
CA CYS A 120 -0.45 -6.68 -0.30
C CYS A 120 -0.24 -8.20 -0.38
N VAL A 121 -0.78 -8.95 0.59
CA VAL A 121 -0.62 -10.42 0.65
C VAL A 121 -1.25 -11.08 -0.57
N ALA A 122 -2.48 -10.71 -0.92
CA ALA A 122 -3.19 -11.27 -2.05
C ALA A 122 -2.52 -10.93 -3.39
N SER A 123 -2.00 -9.71 -3.54
CA SER A 123 -1.29 -9.29 -4.76
C SER A 123 0.00 -10.07 -4.94
N VAL A 124 0.83 -10.19 -3.90
CA VAL A 124 2.05 -11.01 -3.94
C VAL A 124 1.71 -12.46 -4.22
N TYR A 125 0.67 -13.00 -3.58
CA TYR A 125 0.24 -14.38 -3.80
C TYR A 125 -0.20 -14.63 -5.25
N ALA A 126 -0.93 -13.69 -5.86
CA ALA A 126 -1.40 -13.79 -7.24
C ALA A 126 -0.25 -13.85 -8.27
N THR A 127 0.86 -13.17 -8.00
CA THR A 127 2.04 -13.13 -8.90
C THR A 127 2.88 -14.41 -8.89
N ARG A 128 2.65 -15.35 -7.95
CA ARG A 128 3.45 -16.57 -7.84
C ARG A 128 3.02 -17.63 -8.84
N ASP A 129 3.86 -17.87 -9.85
CA ASP A 129 3.60 -18.86 -10.90
C ASP A 129 3.59 -20.31 -10.43
N SER A 130 4.20 -20.63 -9.29
CA SER A 130 4.19 -21.97 -8.69
C SER A 130 2.84 -22.38 -8.07
N ARG A 131 1.82 -21.52 -8.14
CA ARG A 131 0.50 -21.75 -7.52
C ARG A 131 -0.54 -22.12 -8.56
N GLU A 132 -1.54 -22.88 -8.12
CA GLU A 132 -2.68 -23.27 -8.94
C GLU A 132 -3.42 -22.04 -9.50
N LEU A 133 -3.88 -22.14 -10.75
CA LEU A 133 -4.59 -21.10 -11.47
C LEU A 133 -5.80 -20.57 -10.69
N SER A 134 -6.62 -21.48 -10.13
CA SER A 134 -7.81 -21.15 -9.33
C SER A 134 -7.48 -20.26 -8.13
N SER A 135 -6.39 -20.59 -7.44
CA SER A 135 -5.92 -19.85 -6.27
C SER A 135 -5.39 -18.47 -6.64
N ARG A 136 -4.68 -18.36 -7.77
CA ARG A 136 -4.16 -17.08 -8.28
C ARG A 136 -5.31 -16.17 -8.72
N LEU A 137 -6.32 -16.71 -9.42
CA LEU A 137 -7.52 -15.97 -9.80
C LEU A 137 -8.29 -15.44 -8.59
N LEU A 138 -8.47 -16.27 -7.56
CA LEU A 138 -9.10 -15.85 -6.31
C LEU A 138 -8.31 -14.72 -5.63
N ALA A 139 -6.99 -14.84 -5.56
CA ALA A 139 -6.12 -13.83 -4.97
C ALA A 139 -6.15 -12.51 -5.77
N THR A 140 -6.16 -12.56 -7.10
CA THR A 140 -6.32 -11.37 -7.95
C THR A 140 -7.67 -10.69 -7.72
N ARG A 141 -8.77 -11.46 -7.65
CA ARG A 141 -10.11 -10.92 -7.35
C ARG A 141 -10.18 -10.30 -5.95
N THR A 142 -9.59 -10.97 -4.97
CA THR A 142 -9.52 -10.49 -3.58
C THR A 142 -8.75 -9.17 -3.51
N SER A 143 -7.63 -9.07 -4.24
CA SER A 143 -6.84 -7.85 -4.34
C SER A 143 -7.66 -6.70 -4.96
N LEU A 144 -8.34 -6.94 -6.09
CA LEU A 144 -9.20 -5.95 -6.73
C LEU A 144 -10.34 -5.49 -5.81
N ALA A 145 -10.99 -6.42 -5.11
CA ALA A 145 -12.02 -6.09 -4.13
C ALA A 145 -11.47 -5.24 -2.97
N ALA A 146 -10.29 -5.60 -2.45
CA ALA A 146 -9.63 -4.84 -1.38
C ALA A 146 -9.31 -3.40 -1.81
N VAL A 147 -8.86 -3.16 -3.05
CA VAL A 147 -8.63 -1.79 -3.56
C VAL A 147 -9.92 -0.94 -3.48
N ILE A 148 -11.06 -1.50 -3.89
CA ILE A 148 -12.34 -0.80 -3.85
C ILE A 148 -12.71 -0.46 -2.40
N VAL A 149 -12.59 -1.42 -1.48
CA VAL A 149 -12.88 -1.19 -0.06
C VAL A 149 -11.95 -0.14 0.55
N ILE A 150 -10.66 -0.16 0.23
CA ILE A 150 -9.69 0.86 0.68
C ILE A 150 -10.10 2.25 0.19
N GLY A 151 -10.55 2.37 -1.06
CA GLY A 151 -11.05 3.63 -1.63
C GLY A 151 -12.28 4.15 -0.89
N VAL A 152 -13.26 3.27 -0.63
CA VAL A 152 -14.48 3.62 0.13
C VAL A 152 -14.15 4.04 1.56
N LEU A 153 -13.29 3.30 2.26
CA LEU A 153 -12.86 3.64 3.63
C LEU A 153 -12.07 4.95 3.65
N GLY A 154 -11.23 5.21 2.63
CA GLY A 154 -10.53 6.47 2.47
C GLY A 154 -11.48 7.66 2.29
N ALA A 155 -12.49 7.52 1.43
CA ALA A 155 -13.52 8.53 1.25
C ALA A 155 -14.32 8.77 2.54
N LEU A 156 -14.70 7.69 3.24
CA LEU A 156 -15.41 7.76 4.51
C LEU A 156 -14.59 8.48 5.60
N ALA A 157 -13.30 8.19 5.71
CA ALA A 157 -12.42 8.87 6.66
C ALA A 157 -12.29 10.37 6.37
N GLY A 158 -12.33 10.77 5.09
CA GLY A 158 -12.38 12.17 4.68
C GLY A 158 -13.66 12.91 5.10
N VAL A 159 -14.79 12.20 5.20
CA VAL A 159 -16.07 12.78 5.67
C VAL A 159 -16.11 12.88 7.19
N ILE A 160 -15.61 11.86 7.90
CA ILE A 160 -15.61 11.86 9.37
C ILE A 160 -14.67 12.94 9.92
N GLY A 161 -13.48 13.08 9.30
CA GLY A 161 -12.44 14.00 9.75
C GLY A 161 -11.80 13.59 11.09
N PRO A 162 -10.54 13.99 11.37
CA PRO A 162 -9.97 13.83 12.70
C PRO A 162 -10.72 14.73 13.69
N VAL A 163 -11.08 14.20 14.86
CA VAL A 163 -11.80 14.93 15.92
C VAL A 163 -10.81 15.61 16.87
#